data_AF-A0A2G4E4S6-F1
#
_entry.id   AF-A0A2G4E4S6-F1
#
_cell.length_a   1.000
_cell.length_b   1.000
_cell.length_c   1.000
_cell.angle_alpha   90.00
_cell.angle_beta   90.00
_cell.angle_gamma   90.00
#
_symmetry.space_group_name_H-M   'P 1'
#
loop_
_entity.id
_entity.type
_entity.pdbx_description
1 polymer ?
#
loop_
_entity_poly.entity_id
_entity_poly.type
_entity_poly.pdbx_seq_one_letter_code
_entity_poly.pdbx_strand_id
1 'polypeptide(L)'
;QRWADALPEHFRFSAKIPRDISHAGDLREHLVAVEDFLQLLAPLGSRLEPLWLQLSASFGPHRLNELGAFIDALEGRPLAVEVRNMAFFTKGEDERQLNRLLLDRGVERICLDSRPLFSCVSSEPAVLHAQSKKPKVPPRPAALTSFPQVRFIGGPDEAINEGFIVQWAEKVAGWIEEGRTPSVFLHTPDNIASPQLARRFHHQLMTLLPGLPDLPELDRGRQVEQLGLL
;
A
#
# COMPACT_ATOMS: atom_id res chain seq x y z
N GLN A 1 6.78 14.04 -16.06
CA GLN A 1 6.78 14.01 -17.53
C GLN A 1 7.41 12.73 -18.07
N ARG A 2 8.74 12.55 -18.01
CA ARG A 2 9.42 11.37 -18.62
C ARG A 2 8.80 10.00 -18.29
N TRP A 3 8.37 9.79 -17.04
CA TRP A 3 7.68 8.56 -16.65
C TRP A 3 6.35 8.34 -17.39
N ALA A 4 5.55 9.41 -17.57
CA ALA A 4 4.28 9.34 -18.29
C ALA A 4 4.50 9.02 -19.78
N ASP A 5 5.56 9.56 -20.37
CA ASP A 5 5.89 9.38 -21.79
C ASP A 5 6.46 7.98 -22.08
N ALA A 6 7.15 7.37 -21.10
CA ALA A 6 7.86 6.10 -21.29
C ALA A 6 7.00 4.84 -21.03
N LEU A 7 5.85 4.97 -20.36
CA LEU A 7 5.08 3.82 -19.86
C LEU A 7 3.77 3.60 -20.63
N PRO A 8 3.31 2.33 -20.80
CA PRO A 8 2.06 2.02 -21.51
C PRO A 8 0.85 2.67 -20.86
N GLU A 9 -0.17 3.11 -21.60
CA GLU A 9 -1.37 3.85 -21.12
C GLU A 9 -2.08 3.23 -19.89
N HIS A 10 -2.10 1.90 -19.81
CA HIS A 10 -2.74 1.17 -18.71
C HIS A 10 -1.88 1.11 -17.43
N PHE A 11 -0.63 1.54 -17.47
CA PHE A 11 0.23 1.60 -16.27
C PHE A 11 -0.30 2.64 -15.28
N ARG A 12 -0.34 2.25 -14.00
CA ARG A 12 -0.82 3.08 -12.89
C ARG A 12 0.28 3.33 -11.87
N PHE A 13 0.25 4.52 -11.28
CA PHE A 13 1.10 4.96 -10.19
C PHE A 13 0.27 5.17 -8.95
N SER A 14 0.70 4.60 -7.83
CA SER A 14 0.25 5.04 -6.52
C SER A 14 1.34 5.90 -5.88
N ALA A 15 1.05 7.19 -5.70
CA ALA A 15 2.02 8.10 -5.11
C ALA A 15 1.75 8.27 -3.61
N LYS A 16 2.79 7.98 -2.82
CA LYS A 16 2.74 8.19 -1.38
C LYS A 16 2.86 9.66 -1.05
N ILE A 17 1.89 10.17 -0.28
CA ILE A 17 1.93 11.53 0.26
C ILE A 17 3.18 11.68 1.13
N PRO A 18 3.97 12.76 0.95
CA PRO A 18 5.20 13.00 1.70
C PRO A 18 5.05 12.84 3.21
N ARG A 19 6.14 12.40 3.86
CA ARG A 19 6.16 12.20 5.31
C ARG A 19 5.89 13.49 6.09
N ASP A 20 6.42 14.61 5.60
CA ASP A 20 6.30 15.94 6.22
C ASP A 20 4.88 16.51 6.13
N ILE A 21 3.98 15.81 5.45
CA ILE A 21 2.53 16.05 5.46
C ILE A 21 1.86 14.97 6.32
N SER A 22 2.06 13.70 5.97
CA SER A 22 1.32 12.56 6.53
C SER A 22 1.66 12.19 7.98
N HIS A 23 2.80 12.64 8.49
CA HIS A 23 3.26 12.38 9.86
C HIS A 23 3.50 13.65 10.67
N ALA A 24 3.14 14.81 10.11
CA ALA A 24 3.32 16.09 10.76
C ALA A 24 2.22 16.35 11.80
N GLY A 25 1.98 17.63 12.10
CA GLY A 25 0.93 18.09 13.01
C GLY A 25 -0.45 17.82 12.43
N ASP A 26 -1.32 18.80 12.49
CA ASP A 26 -2.68 18.69 11.97
C ASP A 26 -2.67 18.66 10.43
N LEU A 27 -3.18 17.61 9.80
CA LEU A 27 -3.29 17.43 8.35
C LEU A 27 -3.93 18.64 7.67
N ARG A 28 -4.84 19.34 8.35
CA ARG A 28 -5.51 20.55 7.84
C ARG A 28 -4.54 21.71 7.63
N GLU A 29 -3.43 21.76 8.36
CA GLU A 29 -2.39 22.77 8.21
C GLU A 29 -1.50 22.52 6.98
N HIS A 30 -1.60 21.35 6.36
CA HIS A 30 -0.72 20.92 5.27
C HIS A 30 -1.41 20.85 3.91
N LEU A 31 -2.63 21.38 3.78
CA LEU A 31 -3.40 21.33 2.52
C LEU A 31 -2.66 22.01 1.35
N VAL A 32 -1.98 23.13 1.59
CA VAL A 32 -1.17 23.81 0.56
C VAL A 32 -0.03 22.92 0.08
N ALA A 33 0.70 22.28 1.01
CA ALA A 33 1.80 21.39 0.66
C ALA A 33 1.33 20.14 -0.12
N VAL A 34 0.10 19.67 0.13
CA VAL A 34 -0.50 18.60 -0.67
C VAL A 34 -0.81 19.07 -2.08
N GLU A 35 -1.34 20.28 -2.24
CA GLU A 35 -1.62 20.84 -3.56
C GLU A 35 -0.32 21.02 -4.37
N ASP A 36 0.76 21.53 -3.75
CA ASP A 36 2.07 21.62 -4.39
C ASP A 36 2.58 20.23 -4.85
N PHE A 37 2.39 19.20 -4.02
CA PHE A 37 2.73 17.83 -4.37
C PHE A 37 1.88 17.29 -5.53
N LEU A 38 0.60 17.63 -5.58
CA LEU A 38 -0.30 17.26 -6.69
C LEU A 38 0.10 17.93 -7.99
N GLN A 39 0.48 19.22 -7.94
CA GLN A 39 0.97 19.95 -9.10
C GLN A 39 2.26 19.34 -9.66
N LEU A 40 3.18 18.93 -8.79
CA LEU A 40 4.38 18.20 -9.18
C LEU A 40 4.06 16.89 -9.94
N LEU A 41 3.02 16.19 -9.51
CA LEU A 41 2.60 14.91 -10.10
C LEU A 41 1.61 15.05 -11.27
N ALA A 42 1.09 16.26 -11.54
CA ALA A 42 0.12 16.52 -12.60
C ALA A 42 0.49 15.92 -13.97
N PRO A 43 1.77 15.85 -14.39
CA PRO A 43 2.15 15.18 -15.64
C PRO A 43 1.80 13.69 -15.74
N LEU A 44 1.50 13.00 -14.63
CA LEU A 44 1.06 11.60 -14.63
C LEU A 44 -0.41 11.44 -15.04
N GLY A 45 -1.22 12.52 -14.97
CA GLY A 45 -2.62 12.52 -15.39
C GLY A 45 -3.45 11.40 -14.74
N SER A 46 -4.27 10.73 -15.54
CA SER A 46 -5.14 9.62 -15.13
C SER A 46 -4.41 8.36 -14.65
N ARG A 47 -3.07 8.35 -14.72
CA ARG A 47 -2.27 7.22 -14.23
C ARG A 47 -2.07 7.29 -12.72
N LEU A 48 -2.23 8.46 -12.11
CA LEU A 48 -2.05 8.66 -10.68
C LEU A 48 -3.31 8.20 -9.94
N GLU A 49 -3.34 6.94 -9.52
CA GLU A 49 -4.48 6.36 -8.82
C GLU A 49 -4.06 5.13 -7.99
N PRO A 50 -4.30 5.12 -6.67
CA PRO A 50 -4.67 6.25 -5.80
C PRO A 50 -3.46 7.03 -5.27
N LEU A 51 -3.71 8.17 -4.63
CA LEU A 51 -2.80 8.71 -3.62
C LEU A 51 -2.76 7.77 -2.41
N TRP A 52 -1.58 7.62 -1.82
CA TRP A 52 -1.38 6.81 -0.62
C TRP A 52 -1.06 7.70 0.58
N LEU A 53 -2.04 7.84 1.48
CA LEU A 53 -1.86 8.50 2.78
C LEU A 53 -1.49 7.48 3.85
N GLN A 54 -0.20 7.41 4.19
CA GLN A 54 0.29 6.57 5.28
C GLN A 54 0.38 7.37 6.57
N LEU A 55 -0.51 7.12 7.53
CA LEU A 55 -0.54 7.85 8.80
C LEU A 55 0.46 7.25 9.81
N SER A 56 0.93 8.08 10.74
CA SER A 56 1.84 7.65 11.80
C SER A 56 1.15 6.73 12.83
N ALA A 57 1.93 6.08 13.69
CA ALA A 57 1.38 5.31 14.81
C ALA A 57 0.74 6.21 15.89
N SER A 58 1.11 7.49 15.96
CA SER A 58 0.50 8.46 16.88
C SER A 58 -0.83 9.02 16.38
N PHE A 59 -1.17 8.82 15.10
CA PHE A 59 -2.47 9.20 14.56
C PHE A 59 -3.55 8.24 15.06
N GLY A 60 -4.29 8.65 16.10
CA GLY A 60 -5.32 7.84 16.75
C GLY A 60 -6.75 8.29 16.45
N PRO A 61 -7.76 7.60 17.04
CA PRO A 61 -9.17 7.83 16.78
C PRO A 61 -9.65 9.28 17.05
N HIS A 62 -9.06 9.94 18.04
CA HIS A 62 -9.35 11.35 18.36
C HIS A 62 -9.06 12.34 17.21
N ARG A 63 -8.33 11.92 16.17
CA ARG A 63 -7.98 12.73 14.99
C ARG A 63 -8.80 12.38 13.75
N LEU A 64 -9.83 11.53 13.84
CA LEU A 64 -10.63 11.16 12.66
C LEU A 64 -11.33 12.35 12.00
N ASN A 65 -11.71 13.38 12.76
CA ASN A 65 -12.30 14.61 12.20
C ASN A 65 -11.30 15.35 11.29
N GLU A 66 -10.03 15.38 11.68
CA GLU A 66 -8.96 15.95 10.88
C GLU A 66 -8.74 15.14 9.60
N LEU A 67 -8.75 13.80 9.67
CA LEU A 67 -8.68 12.94 8.48
C LEU A 67 -9.87 13.19 7.54
N GLY A 68 -11.08 13.30 8.07
CA GLY A 68 -12.28 13.62 7.29
C GLY A 68 -12.12 14.93 6.53
N ALA A 69 -11.73 16.01 7.21
CA ALA A 69 -11.50 17.32 6.59
C ALA A 69 -10.40 17.27 5.51
N PHE A 70 -9.34 16.50 5.73
CA PHE A 70 -8.28 16.30 4.75
C PHE A 70 -8.78 15.58 3.49
N ILE A 71 -9.58 14.52 3.66
CA ILE A 71 -10.19 13.80 2.53
C ILE A 71 -11.13 14.71 1.76
N ASP A 72 -11.97 15.48 2.45
CA ASP A 72 -12.93 16.39 1.83
C ASP A 72 -12.22 17.47 1.00
N ALA A 73 -11.07 17.96 1.48
CA ALA A 73 -10.24 18.93 0.77
C ALA A 73 -9.54 18.37 -0.48
N LEU A 74 -9.47 17.05 -0.64
CA LEU A 74 -8.95 16.40 -1.86
C LEU A 74 -9.99 16.30 -2.97
N GLU A 75 -11.23 16.78 -2.75
CA GLU A 75 -12.28 16.92 -3.76
C GLU A 75 -12.55 15.63 -4.56
N GLY A 76 -12.56 14.49 -3.87
CA GLY A 76 -12.87 13.19 -4.48
C GLY A 76 -11.73 12.56 -5.29
N ARG A 77 -10.51 13.11 -5.23
CA ARG A 77 -9.32 12.44 -5.80
C ARG A 77 -9.14 11.04 -5.19
N PRO A 78 -8.82 10.01 -5.99
CA PRO A 78 -8.64 8.65 -5.48
C PRO A 78 -7.59 8.60 -4.37
N LEU A 79 -7.99 8.07 -3.21
CA LEU A 79 -7.17 8.02 -2.01
C LEU A 79 -7.27 6.64 -1.36
N ALA A 80 -6.14 6.18 -0.83
CA ALA A 80 -6.08 5.01 0.04
C ALA A 80 -5.27 5.33 1.30
N VAL A 81 -5.79 4.90 2.45
CA VAL A 81 -5.26 5.23 3.78
C VAL A 81 -4.65 4.00 4.44
N GLU A 82 -3.37 4.08 4.83
CA GLU A 82 -2.71 3.10 5.70
C GLU A 82 -2.63 3.67 7.13
N VAL A 83 -3.36 3.08 8.08
CA VAL A 83 -3.28 3.42 9.51
C VAL A 83 -2.30 2.50 10.24
N ARG A 84 -1.66 3.03 11.29
CA ARG A 84 -0.65 2.29 12.08
C ARG A 84 -0.91 2.26 13.58
N ASN A 85 -1.92 3.00 14.04
CA ASN A 85 -2.30 3.03 15.45
C ASN A 85 -3.13 1.79 15.82
N MET A 86 -2.72 1.07 16.87
CA MET A 86 -3.36 -0.18 17.31
C MET A 86 -4.83 -0.05 17.66
N ALA A 87 -5.32 1.13 18.04
CA ALA A 87 -6.74 1.34 18.34
C ALA A 87 -7.65 0.98 17.15
N PHE A 88 -7.16 1.18 15.92
CA PHE A 88 -7.88 0.82 14.69
C PHE A 88 -7.83 -0.67 14.32
N PHE A 89 -7.30 -1.52 15.20
CA PHE A 89 -7.16 -2.96 14.97
C PHE A 89 -7.76 -3.80 16.11
N THR A 90 -8.56 -3.21 16.99
CA THR A 90 -9.14 -3.89 18.16
C THR A 90 -10.52 -4.50 17.91
N LYS A 91 -11.09 -4.37 16.69
CA LYS A 91 -12.50 -4.71 16.37
C LYS A 91 -13.52 -3.89 17.20
N GLY A 92 -13.09 -2.78 17.79
CA GLY A 92 -13.92 -1.89 18.61
C GLY A 92 -14.64 -0.79 17.81
N GLU A 93 -15.20 0.17 18.53
CA GLU A 93 -15.85 1.36 17.94
C GLU A 93 -14.87 2.19 17.10
N ASP A 94 -13.64 2.40 17.57
CA ASP A 94 -12.62 3.18 16.86
C ASP A 94 -12.34 2.66 15.43
N GLU A 95 -12.22 1.33 15.29
CA GLU A 95 -12.04 0.68 14.00
C GLU A 95 -13.28 0.82 13.11
N ARG A 96 -14.49 0.75 13.70
CA ARG A 96 -15.75 0.96 12.96
C ARG A 96 -15.89 2.40 12.49
N GLN A 97 -15.55 3.38 13.31
CA GLN A 97 -15.58 4.80 12.94
C GLN A 97 -14.63 5.10 11.79
N LEU A 98 -13.39 4.58 11.83
CA LEU A 98 -12.46 4.69 10.71
C LEU A 98 -13.05 4.09 9.44
N ASN A 99 -13.50 2.83 9.49
CA ASN A 99 -14.00 2.16 8.29
C ASN A 99 -15.23 2.87 7.71
N ARG A 100 -16.13 3.39 8.56
CA ARG A 100 -17.28 4.19 8.12
C ARG A 100 -16.85 5.50 7.47
N LEU A 101 -15.96 6.26 8.11
CA LEU A 101 -15.43 7.51 7.56
C LEU A 101 -14.85 7.31 6.15
N LEU A 102 -14.07 6.25 5.96
CA LEU A 102 -13.45 5.92 4.68
C LEU A 102 -14.50 5.45 3.65
N LEU A 103 -15.39 4.54 4.04
CA LEU A 103 -16.45 4.02 3.17
C LEU A 103 -17.39 5.12 2.67
N ASP A 104 -17.85 6.00 3.56
CA ASP A 104 -18.77 7.10 3.24
C ASP A 104 -18.17 8.10 2.25
N ARG A 105 -16.83 8.14 2.13
CA ARG A 105 -16.07 9.02 1.23
C ARG A 105 -15.45 8.30 0.04
N GLY A 106 -15.73 7.01 -0.14
CA GLY A 106 -15.15 6.21 -1.23
C GLY A 106 -13.63 6.07 -1.15
N VAL A 107 -13.06 6.11 0.05
CA VAL A 107 -11.62 5.98 0.30
C VAL A 107 -11.29 4.55 0.72
N GLU A 108 -10.24 3.97 0.14
CA GLU A 108 -9.83 2.61 0.49
C GLU A 108 -9.00 2.57 1.78
N ARG A 109 -9.09 1.47 2.53
CA ARG A 109 -8.18 1.15 3.62
C ARG A 109 -7.10 0.19 3.10
N ILE A 110 -5.85 0.63 3.15
CA ILE A 110 -4.71 -0.22 2.76
C ILE A 110 -4.49 -1.26 3.85
N CYS A 111 -4.57 -2.53 3.48
CA CYS A 111 -4.24 -3.63 4.37
C CYS A 111 -2.74 -3.87 4.41
N LEU A 112 -2.07 -3.44 5.49
CA LEU A 112 -0.70 -3.85 5.76
C LEU A 112 -0.68 -5.27 6.34
N ASP A 113 0.11 -6.15 5.72
CA ASP A 113 0.49 -7.42 6.31
C ASP A 113 2.01 -7.52 6.45
N SER A 114 2.47 -7.44 7.69
CA SER A 114 3.87 -7.62 8.06
C SER A 114 4.10 -8.88 8.90
N ARG A 115 3.12 -9.80 8.97
CA ARG A 115 3.28 -11.08 9.69
C ARG A 115 4.50 -11.87 9.23
N PRO A 116 4.83 -11.99 7.92
CA PRO A 116 6.02 -12.71 7.49
C PRO A 116 7.31 -12.08 8.05
N LEU A 117 7.46 -10.76 7.92
CA LEU A 117 8.60 -10.03 8.49
C LEU A 117 8.79 -10.28 10.00
N PHE A 118 7.69 -10.32 10.77
CA PHE A 118 7.74 -10.51 12.22
C PHE A 118 7.72 -11.98 12.68
N SER A 119 7.56 -12.92 11.76
CA SER A 119 7.66 -14.36 12.04
C SER A 119 9.11 -14.86 12.01
N CYS A 120 10.01 -14.09 11.41
CA CYS A 120 11.44 -14.38 11.37
C CYS A 120 12.14 -13.88 12.64
N VAL A 121 13.01 -14.72 13.20
CA VAL A 121 14.01 -14.34 14.20
C VAL A 121 15.36 -14.33 13.50
N SER A 122 15.85 -13.15 13.13
CA SER A 122 17.14 -12.95 12.45
C SER A 122 17.89 -11.77 13.07
N SER A 123 19.21 -11.87 13.12
CA SER A 123 20.12 -10.81 13.54
C SER A 123 20.66 -9.97 12.37
N GLU A 124 20.23 -10.25 11.14
CA GLU A 124 20.67 -9.49 9.98
C GLU A 124 20.25 -8.01 10.06
N PRO A 125 21.15 -7.06 9.77
CA PRO A 125 20.86 -5.63 9.88
C PRO A 125 19.64 -5.18 9.07
N ALA A 126 19.44 -5.72 7.87
CA ALA A 126 18.29 -5.38 7.02
C ALA A 126 16.95 -5.80 7.66
N VAL A 127 16.91 -6.99 8.27
CA VAL A 127 15.71 -7.52 8.95
C VAL A 127 15.41 -6.71 10.20
N LEU A 128 16.41 -6.44 11.04
CA LEU A 128 16.25 -5.63 12.25
C LEU A 128 15.81 -4.20 11.92
N HIS A 129 16.42 -3.59 10.89
CA HIS A 129 16.03 -2.28 10.41
C HIS A 129 14.56 -2.29 9.96
N ALA A 130 14.16 -3.23 9.10
CA ALA A 130 12.78 -3.35 8.65
C ALA A 130 11.81 -3.55 9.83
N GLN A 131 12.10 -4.45 10.77
CA GLN A 131 11.27 -4.71 11.94
C GLN A 131 11.11 -3.47 12.83
N SER A 132 12.15 -2.63 12.97
CA SER A 132 12.07 -1.38 13.74
C SER A 132 11.19 -0.30 13.10
N LYS A 133 11.03 -0.33 11.76
CA LYS A 133 10.32 0.71 10.99
C LYS A 133 8.87 0.33 10.65
N LYS A 134 8.57 -0.96 10.54
CA LYS A 134 7.23 -1.44 10.19
C LYS A 134 6.38 -1.63 11.45
N PRO A 135 5.12 -1.20 11.45
CA PRO A 135 4.25 -1.43 12.60
C PRO A 135 3.84 -2.91 12.66
N LYS A 136 3.81 -3.49 13.86
CA LYS A 136 3.31 -4.86 14.09
C LYS A 136 1.81 -4.83 14.37
N VAL A 137 1.02 -4.60 13.31
CA VAL A 137 -0.46 -4.56 13.38
C VAL A 137 -1.08 -5.84 12.78
N PRO A 138 -2.22 -6.31 13.30
CA PRO A 138 -2.96 -7.40 12.66
C PRO A 138 -3.44 -7.00 11.26
N PRO A 139 -3.39 -7.89 10.25
CA PRO A 139 -3.98 -7.61 8.95
C PRO A 139 -5.50 -7.44 9.07
N ARG A 140 -6.03 -6.43 8.39
CA ARG A 140 -7.47 -6.16 8.24
C ARG A 140 -7.80 -6.09 6.76
N PRO A 141 -8.00 -7.22 6.06
CA PRO A 141 -8.39 -7.22 4.66
C PRO A 141 -9.72 -6.48 4.53
N ALA A 142 -9.72 -5.40 3.77
CA ALA A 142 -10.89 -4.57 3.52
C ALA A 142 -11.03 -4.36 2.01
N ALA A 143 -12.28 -4.18 1.57
CA ALA A 143 -12.62 -3.77 0.23
C ALA A 143 -13.72 -2.73 0.35
N LEU A 144 -13.36 -1.57 0.91
CA LEU A 144 -14.29 -0.46 1.12
C LEU A 144 -14.69 0.16 -0.22
N THR A 145 -13.88 -0.06 -1.26
CA THR A 145 -14.09 0.43 -2.63
C THR A 145 -14.00 -0.71 -3.65
N SER A 146 -14.22 -0.40 -4.93
CA SER A 146 -13.95 -1.32 -6.04
C SER A 146 -12.45 -1.58 -6.28
N PHE A 147 -11.56 -0.93 -5.53
CA PHE A 147 -10.11 -0.98 -5.69
C PHE A 147 -9.40 -1.38 -4.39
N PRO A 148 -9.64 -2.58 -3.84
CA PRO A 148 -9.03 -3.02 -2.58
C PRO A 148 -7.50 -3.07 -2.65
N GLN A 149 -6.82 -2.80 -1.54
CA GLN A 149 -5.37 -2.64 -1.52
C GLN A 149 -4.67 -3.40 -0.41
N VAL A 150 -3.56 -4.03 -0.79
CA VAL A 150 -2.73 -4.82 0.12
C VAL A 150 -1.29 -4.35 0.01
N ARG A 151 -0.66 -4.11 1.14
CA ARG A 151 0.79 -3.97 1.26
C ARG A 151 1.32 -5.13 2.06
N PHE A 152 1.99 -6.05 1.38
CA PHE A 152 2.58 -7.22 2.01
C PHE A 152 4.09 -7.03 2.16
N ILE A 153 4.59 -7.28 3.38
CA ILE A 153 6.00 -7.20 3.74
C ILE A 153 6.51 -8.62 4.01
N GLY A 154 7.18 -9.18 3.01
CA GLY A 154 7.85 -10.47 3.10
C GLY A 154 8.98 -10.43 4.13
N GLY A 155 9.23 -11.58 4.76
CA GLY A 155 10.45 -11.84 5.52
C GLY A 155 11.58 -12.33 4.61
N PRO A 156 12.78 -12.55 5.17
CA PRO A 156 13.91 -13.12 4.42
C PRO A 156 13.70 -14.59 4.04
N ASP A 157 12.82 -15.32 4.75
CA ASP A 157 12.54 -16.73 4.50
C ASP A 157 11.43 -16.90 3.47
N GLU A 158 11.81 -17.46 2.33
CA GLU A 158 10.92 -17.72 1.20
C GLU A 158 9.84 -18.76 1.46
N ALA A 159 10.12 -19.77 2.29
CA ALA A 159 9.16 -20.84 2.61
C ALA A 159 8.09 -20.31 3.56
N ILE A 160 8.48 -19.47 4.51
CA ILE A 160 7.53 -18.75 5.38
C ILE A 160 6.64 -17.82 4.55
N ASN A 161 7.22 -17.06 3.62
CA ASN A 161 6.47 -16.15 2.76
C ASN A 161 5.38 -16.89 1.97
N GLU A 162 5.65 -18.10 1.48
CA GLU A 162 4.73 -18.90 0.65
C GLU A 162 3.38 -19.12 1.31
N GLY A 163 3.36 -19.49 2.60
CA GLY A 163 2.12 -19.71 3.34
C GLY A 163 1.23 -18.47 3.40
N PHE A 164 1.82 -17.27 3.42
CA PHE A 164 1.06 -16.02 3.40
C PHE A 164 0.73 -15.55 1.97
N ILE A 165 1.57 -15.85 0.98
CA ILE A 165 1.29 -15.59 -0.44
C ILE A 165 0.03 -16.32 -0.86
N VAL A 166 -0.10 -17.61 -0.53
CA VAL A 166 -1.29 -18.41 -0.85
C VAL A 166 -2.56 -17.77 -0.26
N GLN A 167 -2.54 -17.41 1.03
CA GLN A 167 -3.67 -16.75 1.70
C GLN A 167 -4.09 -15.45 0.99
N TRP A 168 -3.12 -14.64 0.59
CA TRP A 168 -3.39 -13.38 -0.09
C TRP A 168 -3.82 -13.57 -1.54
N ALA A 169 -3.26 -14.54 -2.25
CA ALA A 169 -3.65 -14.87 -3.61
C ALA A 169 -5.11 -15.35 -3.66
N GLU A 170 -5.54 -16.20 -2.72
CA GLU A 170 -6.95 -16.59 -2.56
C GLU A 170 -7.86 -15.38 -2.31
N LYS A 171 -7.44 -14.48 -1.42
CA LYS A 171 -8.24 -13.29 -1.11
C LYS A 171 -8.35 -12.34 -2.30
N VAL A 172 -7.26 -12.13 -3.02
CA VAL A 172 -7.18 -11.26 -4.20
C VAL A 172 -7.94 -11.86 -5.38
N ALA A 173 -7.86 -13.19 -5.58
CA ALA A 173 -8.67 -13.90 -6.56
C ALA A 173 -10.16 -13.68 -6.31
N GLY A 174 -10.62 -13.88 -5.07
CA GLY A 174 -12.01 -13.64 -4.70
C GLY A 174 -12.46 -12.19 -4.97
N TRP A 175 -11.61 -11.20 -4.71
CA TRP A 175 -11.93 -9.81 -5.07
C TRP A 175 -12.04 -9.58 -6.59
N ILE A 176 -11.20 -10.22 -7.39
CA ILE A 176 -11.27 -10.13 -8.86
C ILE A 176 -12.56 -10.78 -9.37
N GLU A 177 -12.93 -11.94 -8.82
CA GLU A 177 -14.19 -12.63 -9.16
C GLU A 177 -15.43 -11.82 -8.75
N GLU A 178 -15.35 -11.04 -7.67
CA GLU A 178 -16.37 -10.04 -7.28
C GLU A 178 -16.45 -8.84 -8.25
N GLY A 179 -15.58 -8.75 -9.26
CA GLY A 179 -15.52 -7.65 -10.21
C GLY A 179 -14.71 -6.44 -9.73
N ARG A 180 -13.88 -6.60 -8.70
CA ARG A 180 -13.00 -5.54 -8.17
C ARG A 180 -11.64 -5.53 -8.88
N THR A 181 -10.91 -4.44 -8.74
CA THR A 181 -9.55 -4.25 -9.31
C THR A 181 -8.54 -4.04 -8.18
N PRO A 182 -8.03 -5.11 -7.55
CA PRO A 182 -7.09 -4.99 -6.43
C PRO A 182 -5.72 -4.46 -6.85
N SER A 183 -5.07 -3.70 -5.96
CA SER A 183 -3.63 -3.39 -6.07
C SER A 183 -2.83 -4.04 -4.94
N VAL A 184 -1.75 -4.75 -5.29
CA VAL A 184 -0.90 -5.47 -4.35
C VAL A 184 0.52 -4.92 -4.41
N PHE A 185 0.99 -4.38 -3.27
CA PHE A 185 2.32 -3.82 -3.11
C PHE A 185 3.20 -4.77 -2.30
N LEU A 186 4.28 -5.27 -2.91
CA LEU A 186 5.13 -6.30 -2.35
C LEU A 186 6.51 -5.75 -1.99
N HIS A 187 6.93 -5.96 -0.75
CA HIS A 187 8.21 -5.49 -0.23
C HIS A 187 8.96 -6.61 0.48
N THR A 188 10.29 -6.59 0.40
CA THR A 188 11.21 -7.36 1.28
C THR A 188 11.96 -6.39 2.21
N PRO A 189 12.70 -6.87 3.24
CA PRO A 189 13.40 -5.98 4.17
C PRO A 189 14.32 -4.95 3.51
N ASP A 190 15.01 -5.35 2.44
CA ASP A 190 15.94 -4.56 1.63
C ASP A 190 15.37 -4.13 0.25
N ASN A 191 14.15 -4.59 -0.07
CA ASN A 191 13.50 -4.50 -1.39
C ASN A 191 14.23 -5.13 -2.59
N ILE A 192 15.35 -5.82 -2.41
CA ILE A 192 16.11 -6.43 -3.50
C ILE A 192 15.30 -7.57 -4.14
N ALA A 193 14.69 -8.40 -3.30
CA ALA A 193 13.90 -9.56 -3.73
C ALA A 193 12.41 -9.25 -3.95
N SER A 194 11.97 -8.00 -3.80
CA SER A 194 10.57 -7.57 -4.05
C SER A 194 10.06 -7.94 -5.45
N PRO A 195 10.84 -7.79 -6.55
CA PRO A 195 10.37 -8.18 -7.88
C PRO A 195 10.12 -9.68 -8.02
N GLN A 196 10.97 -10.53 -7.43
CA GLN A 196 10.80 -11.99 -7.44
C GLN A 196 9.60 -12.40 -6.61
N LEU A 197 9.40 -11.76 -5.45
CA LEU A 197 8.20 -11.92 -4.63
C LEU A 197 6.93 -11.56 -5.41
N ALA A 198 6.97 -10.49 -6.21
CA ALA A 198 5.87 -10.11 -7.11
C ALA A 198 5.55 -11.14 -8.18
N ARG A 199 6.58 -11.70 -8.84
CA ARG A 199 6.37 -12.76 -9.82
C ARG A 199 5.78 -14.01 -9.19
N ARG A 200 6.26 -14.41 -8.01
CA ARG A 200 5.71 -15.55 -7.26
C ARG A 200 4.25 -15.33 -6.88
N PHE A 201 3.91 -14.17 -6.35
CA PHE A 201 2.53 -13.81 -6.03
C PHE A 201 1.63 -13.90 -7.27
N HIS A 202 2.07 -13.34 -8.40
CA HIS A 202 1.32 -13.38 -9.65
C HIS A 202 1.13 -14.81 -10.17
N HIS A 203 2.17 -15.65 -10.13
CA HIS A 203 2.06 -17.05 -10.52
C HIS A 203 1.04 -17.80 -9.65
N GLN A 204 1.07 -17.59 -8.33
CA GLN A 204 0.07 -18.17 -7.43
C GLN A 204 -1.34 -17.68 -7.78
N LEU A 205 -1.51 -16.40 -8.10
CA LEU A 205 -2.80 -15.85 -8.53
C LEU A 205 -3.29 -16.47 -9.85
N MET A 206 -2.40 -16.71 -10.81
CA MET A 206 -2.74 -17.37 -12.08
C MET A 206 -3.22 -18.82 -11.90
N THR A 207 -2.75 -19.53 -10.87
CA THR A 207 -3.28 -20.87 -10.55
C THR A 207 -4.74 -20.84 -10.09
N LEU A 208 -5.20 -19.71 -9.55
CA LEU A 208 -6.55 -19.50 -9.05
C LEU A 208 -7.46 -18.84 -10.10
N LEU A 209 -6.89 -18.08 -11.03
CA LEU A 209 -7.60 -17.36 -12.08
C LEU A 209 -7.10 -17.76 -13.48
N PRO A 210 -7.60 -18.89 -14.04
CA PRO A 210 -7.25 -19.32 -15.39
C PRO A 210 -7.61 -18.22 -16.42
N GLY A 211 -6.62 -17.76 -17.18
CA GLY A 211 -6.78 -16.70 -18.18
C GLY A 211 -6.22 -15.33 -17.78
N LEU A 212 -5.76 -15.17 -16.53
CA LEU A 212 -4.94 -14.02 -16.17
C LEU A 212 -3.62 -14.06 -16.97
N PRO A 213 -3.24 -12.98 -17.70
CA PRO A 213 -2.04 -12.98 -18.51
C PRO A 213 -0.77 -12.96 -17.65
N ASP A 214 0.33 -13.44 -18.21
CA ASP A 214 1.66 -13.29 -17.61
C ASP A 214 2.03 -11.81 -17.42
N LEU A 215 2.81 -11.52 -16.38
CA LEU A 215 3.43 -10.21 -16.22
C LEU A 215 4.44 -9.96 -17.34
N PRO A 216 4.50 -8.74 -17.91
CA PRO A 216 5.46 -8.43 -18.95
C PRO A 216 6.90 -8.64 -18.49
N GLU A 217 7.74 -9.16 -19.39
CA GLU A 217 9.18 -9.14 -19.18
C GLU A 217 9.70 -7.74 -19.49
N LEU A 218 10.23 -7.08 -18.47
CA LEU A 218 10.93 -5.81 -18.62
C LEU A 218 12.39 -6.12 -18.95
N ASP A 219 12.88 -5.63 -20.08
CA ASP A 219 14.33 -5.61 -20.36
C ASP A 219 15.01 -4.74 -19.30
N ARG A 220 15.71 -5.39 -18.36
CA ARG A 220 16.26 -4.71 -17.18
C ARG A 220 17.52 -3.90 -17.50
N GLY A 221 18.01 -3.92 -18.74
CA GLY A 221 19.29 -3.30 -19.08
C GLY A 221 20.42 -3.74 -18.12
N ARG A 222 21.48 -2.95 -17.99
CA ARG A 222 22.48 -3.16 -16.93
C ARG A 222 21.86 -2.83 -15.57
N GLN A 223 22.01 -3.72 -14.60
CA GLN A 223 21.73 -3.41 -13.19
C GLN A 223 22.51 -2.14 -12.80
N VAL A 224 21.77 -1.06 -12.55
CA VAL A 224 22.33 0.15 -11.93
C VAL A 224 22.14 -0.02 -10.43
N GLU A 225 23.20 0.17 -9.64
CA GLU A 225 23.06 0.29 -8.19
C GLU A 225 22.10 1.45 -7.89
N GLN A 226 20.93 1.11 -7.35
CA GLN A 226 19.93 2.09 -6.99
C GLN A 226 20.32 2.70 -5.63
N LEU A 227 21.22 3.70 -5.69
CA LEU A 227 21.64 4.47 -4.51
C LEU A 227 20.45 5.30 -4.00
N GLY A 228 20.00 5.07 -2.76
CA GLY A 228 19.17 6.05 -2.03
C GLY A 228 17.80 5.61 -1.50
N LEU A 229 17.52 4.31 -1.33
CA LEU A 229 16.37 3.84 -0.55
C LEU A 229 16.84 3.02 0.67
N LEU A 230 17.59 3.69 1.56
CA LEU A 230 17.89 3.21 2.93
C LEU A 230 17.21 4.14 3.94
#